data_AF-A0A2D5GV14-F1
#
_entry.id   AF-A0A2D5GV14-F1
#
_cell.length_a   1.000
_cell.length_b   1.000
_cell.length_c   1.000
_cell.angle_alpha   90.00
_cell.angle_beta   90.00
_cell.angle_gamma   90.00
#
_symmetry.space_group_name_H-M   'P 1'
#
loop_
_entity.id
_entity.type
_entity.pdbx_description
1 polymer ?
#
loop_
_entity_poly.entity_id
_entity_poly.type
_entity_poly.pdbx_seq_one_letter_code
_entity_poly.pdbx_strand_id
1 'polypeptide(L)'
;MAIETTDSPIDTRISLGRAIPGQGMTTDPDNPSPWEKPPEYTELGEAAEYIVGYLLEEETYLAVMEAIANGTPLMDITQGLLFKGFTEGKWNPDLMMLLAEPVCYILLAFAERADIDAVIYSGEKEDEEDEAAIFNTKLNMEKLNRFKKTSKVPAGALPKEIEKQLENLPAPNLLDKPEEPERIDDSLLGRI
;
A
#
# COMPACT_ATOMS: atom_id res chain seq x y z
N MET A 1 -2.83 -32.49 -28.50
CA MET A 1 -3.99 -33.05 -27.78
C MET A 1 -4.89 -33.71 -28.80
N ALA A 2 -4.90 -35.04 -28.83
CA ALA A 2 -5.80 -35.80 -29.68
C ALA A 2 -7.17 -35.83 -28.99
N ILE A 3 -8.22 -35.48 -29.73
CA ILE A 3 -9.60 -35.61 -29.27
C ILE A 3 -9.95 -37.08 -29.51
N GLU A 4 -10.15 -37.84 -28.43
CA GLU A 4 -10.59 -39.22 -28.53
C GLU A 4 -12.06 -39.24 -28.98
N THR A 5 -12.26 -39.48 -30.27
CA THR A 5 -13.60 -39.67 -30.85
C THR A 5 -14.03 -41.12 -30.61
N THR A 6 -14.77 -41.37 -29.55
CA THR A 6 -15.50 -42.63 -29.39
C THR A 6 -16.68 -42.63 -30.37
N ASP A 7 -16.62 -43.50 -31.37
CA ASP A 7 -17.62 -43.66 -32.43
C ASP A 7 -18.90 -44.30 -31.85
N SER A 8 -19.74 -43.48 -31.20
CA SER A 8 -21.10 -43.84 -30.81
C SER A 8 -22.05 -42.73 -31.31
N PRO A 9 -23.17 -43.07 -31.99
CA PRO A 9 -24.03 -42.08 -32.64
C PRO A 9 -24.86 -41.21 -31.67
N ILE A 10 -24.64 -41.31 -30.35
CA ILE A 10 -25.43 -40.62 -29.31
C ILE A 10 -24.60 -39.56 -28.56
N ASP A 11 -23.26 -39.61 -28.61
CA ASP A 11 -22.38 -38.75 -27.81
C ASP A 11 -21.67 -37.64 -28.62
N THR A 12 -22.41 -36.91 -29.46
CA THR A 12 -21.92 -35.66 -30.09
C THR A 12 -22.19 -34.42 -29.24
N ARG A 13 -22.12 -34.54 -27.91
CA ARG A 13 -22.12 -33.35 -27.05
C ARG A 13 -20.70 -32.81 -26.95
N ILE A 14 -20.48 -31.64 -27.53
CA ILE A 14 -19.27 -30.86 -27.29
C ILE A 14 -19.26 -30.49 -25.79
N SER A 15 -18.55 -31.27 -24.99
CA SER A 15 -18.22 -30.92 -23.61
C SER A 15 -17.17 -29.80 -23.67
N LEU A 16 -17.62 -28.55 -23.74
CA LEU A 16 -16.78 -27.45 -23.25
C LEU A 16 -16.64 -27.72 -21.76
N GLY A 17 -15.43 -27.98 -21.25
CA GLY A 17 -15.12 -28.23 -19.84
C GLY A 17 -15.41 -27.04 -18.91
N ARG A 18 -16.58 -26.44 -19.05
CA ARG A 18 -17.16 -25.41 -18.21
C ARG A 18 -17.98 -26.10 -17.12
N ALA A 19 -17.99 -25.54 -15.92
CA ALA A 19 -18.86 -26.00 -14.85
C ALA A 19 -20.33 -25.94 -15.31
N ILE A 20 -21.11 -26.97 -14.99
CA ILE A 20 -22.55 -26.98 -15.26
C ILE A 20 -23.20 -25.94 -14.35
N PRO A 21 -24.06 -25.04 -14.86
CA PRO A 21 -24.80 -24.10 -14.02
C PRO A 21 -25.52 -24.84 -12.89
N GLY A 22 -25.33 -24.39 -11.65
CA GLY A 22 -25.91 -25.03 -10.46
C GLY A 22 -25.07 -26.14 -9.82
N GLN A 23 -23.94 -26.55 -10.42
CA GLN A 23 -23.06 -27.58 -9.85
C GLN A 23 -22.44 -27.20 -8.49
N GLY A 24 -22.32 -25.89 -8.21
CA GLY A 24 -21.92 -25.39 -6.89
C GLY A 24 -23.00 -25.51 -5.80
N MET A 25 -24.23 -25.88 -6.17
CA MET A 25 -25.34 -26.13 -5.24
C MET A 25 -25.69 -27.62 -5.12
N THR A 26 -24.95 -28.49 -5.80
CA THR A 26 -25.17 -29.95 -5.79
C THR A 26 -24.03 -30.69 -5.08
N THR A 27 -23.24 -29.98 -4.26
CA THR A 27 -22.23 -30.60 -3.39
C THR A 27 -22.92 -31.59 -2.46
N ASP A 28 -22.26 -32.73 -2.21
CA ASP A 28 -22.75 -33.75 -1.29
C ASP A 28 -22.98 -33.15 0.11
N PRO A 29 -24.22 -33.15 0.64
CA PRO A 29 -24.52 -32.62 1.97
C PRO A 29 -23.75 -33.33 3.09
N ASP A 30 -23.37 -34.59 2.87
CA ASP A 30 -22.63 -35.39 3.85
C ASP A 30 -21.12 -35.06 3.86
N ASN A 31 -20.62 -34.38 2.82
CA ASN A 31 -19.23 -33.95 2.73
C ASN A 31 -19.09 -32.49 2.23
N PRO A 32 -19.50 -31.50 3.05
CA PRO A 32 -19.43 -30.10 2.67
C PRO A 32 -17.98 -29.61 2.63
N SER A 33 -17.74 -28.64 1.75
CA SER A 33 -16.43 -27.99 1.60
C SER A 33 -16.03 -27.27 2.89
N PRO A 34 -14.72 -27.06 3.16
CA PRO A 34 -14.29 -26.41 4.40
C PRO A 34 -14.90 -25.02 4.61
N TRP A 35 -15.03 -24.21 3.56
CA TRP A 35 -15.66 -22.88 3.60
C TRP A 35 -17.20 -22.90 3.73
N GLU A 36 -17.83 -24.07 3.64
CA GLU A 36 -19.28 -24.24 3.88
C GLU A 36 -19.60 -24.57 5.34
N LYS A 37 -18.56 -24.88 6.13
CA LYS A 37 -18.67 -25.14 7.57
C LYS A 37 -18.47 -23.85 8.36
N PRO A 38 -18.90 -23.81 9.64
CA PRO A 38 -18.56 -22.72 10.53
C PRO A 38 -17.04 -22.50 10.59
N PRO A 39 -16.56 -21.25 10.56
CA PRO A 39 -15.13 -20.97 10.59
C PRO A 39 -14.51 -21.35 11.94
N GLU A 40 -13.22 -21.66 11.92
CA GLU A 40 -12.46 -21.98 13.13
C GLU A 40 -12.24 -20.75 14.03
N TYR A 41 -11.97 -19.60 13.42
CA TYR A 41 -11.79 -18.32 14.10
C TYR A 41 -12.88 -17.33 13.71
N THR A 42 -13.45 -16.69 14.72
CA THR A 42 -14.44 -15.60 14.54
C THR A 42 -13.94 -14.26 15.06
N GLU A 43 -12.89 -14.26 15.88
CA GLU A 43 -12.32 -13.07 16.50
C GLU A 43 -11.03 -12.63 15.79
N LEU A 44 -10.87 -11.32 15.61
CA LEU A 44 -9.72 -10.74 14.91
C LEU A 44 -8.39 -11.08 15.58
N GLY A 45 -8.34 -10.98 16.91
CA GLY A 45 -7.12 -11.23 17.68
C GLY A 45 -6.63 -12.67 17.55
N GLU A 46 -7.53 -13.64 17.67
CA GLU A 46 -7.21 -15.06 17.59
C GLU A 46 -6.72 -15.44 16.18
N ALA A 47 -7.42 -14.95 15.14
CA ALA A 47 -7.01 -15.19 13.77
C ALA A 47 -5.65 -14.55 13.45
N ALA A 48 -5.39 -13.34 13.94
CA ALA A 48 -4.09 -12.67 13.76
C ALA A 48 -2.96 -13.42 14.47
N GLU A 49 -3.18 -13.91 15.70
CA GLU A 49 -2.20 -14.70 16.45
C GLU A 49 -1.87 -16.01 15.72
N TYR A 50 -2.88 -16.69 15.19
CA TYR A 50 -2.68 -17.87 14.35
C TYR A 50 -1.84 -17.56 13.11
N ILE A 51 -2.13 -16.46 12.41
CA ILE A 51 -1.38 -16.06 11.20
C ILE A 51 0.08 -15.76 11.54
N VAL A 52 0.35 -15.04 12.64
CA VAL A 52 1.73 -14.77 13.08
C VAL A 52 2.45 -16.09 13.41
N GLY A 53 1.79 -17.01 14.12
CA GLY A 53 2.35 -18.32 14.41
C GLY A 53 2.75 -19.08 13.14
N TYR A 54 1.85 -19.09 12.14
CA TYR A 54 2.10 -19.72 10.84
C TYR A 54 3.23 -19.04 10.05
N LEU A 55 3.28 -17.71 10.05
CA LEU A 55 4.33 -16.95 9.34
C LEU A 55 5.71 -17.09 9.97
N LEU A 56 5.80 -17.41 11.27
CA LEU A 56 7.06 -17.65 11.98
C LEU A 56 7.59 -19.08 11.81
N GLU A 57 6.82 -19.99 11.19
CA GLU A 57 7.32 -21.30 10.81
C GLU A 57 8.46 -21.14 9.79
N GLU A 58 9.57 -21.87 9.99
CA GLU A 58 10.81 -21.67 9.23
C GLU A 58 10.61 -21.72 7.71
N GLU A 59 9.85 -22.71 7.22
CA GLU A 59 9.55 -22.89 5.80
C GLU A 59 8.73 -21.71 5.23
N THR A 60 7.66 -21.33 5.94
CA THR A 60 6.77 -20.22 5.55
C THR A 60 7.52 -18.89 5.58
N TYR A 61 8.28 -18.63 6.64
CA TYR A 61 9.04 -17.41 6.80
C TYR A 61 10.02 -17.21 5.65
N LEU A 62 10.83 -18.22 5.33
CA LEU A 62 11.80 -18.14 4.24
C LEU A 62 11.12 -17.89 2.89
N ALA A 63 10.04 -18.61 2.60
CA ALA A 63 9.30 -18.44 1.35
C ALA A 63 8.67 -17.05 1.22
N VAL A 64 8.10 -16.52 2.30
CA VAL A 64 7.50 -15.18 2.32
C VAL A 64 8.57 -14.11 2.17
N MET A 65 9.67 -14.19 2.91
CA MET A 65 10.77 -13.22 2.82
C MET A 65 11.44 -13.23 1.45
N GLU A 66 11.58 -14.40 0.82
CA GLU A 66 12.07 -14.52 -0.56
C GLU A 66 11.10 -13.85 -1.56
N ALA A 67 9.80 -14.05 -1.40
CA ALA A 67 8.79 -13.39 -2.24
C ALA A 67 8.84 -11.86 -2.12
N ILE A 68 8.99 -11.34 -0.89
CA ILE A 68 9.13 -9.90 -0.62
C ILE A 68 10.43 -9.37 -1.24
N ALA A 69 11.55 -10.06 -1.06
CA ALA A 69 12.85 -9.68 -1.64
C ALA A 69 12.83 -9.63 -3.18
N ASN A 70 12.02 -10.48 -3.81
CA ASN A 70 11.80 -10.48 -5.26
C ASN A 70 10.90 -9.33 -5.75
N GLY A 71 10.42 -8.46 -4.84
CA GLY A 71 9.58 -7.32 -5.16
C GLY A 71 8.10 -7.65 -5.32
N THR A 72 7.65 -8.79 -4.79
CA THR A 72 6.21 -9.10 -4.76
C THR A 72 5.52 -8.14 -3.79
N PRO A 73 4.43 -7.47 -4.19
CA PRO A 73 3.71 -6.57 -3.30
C PRO A 73 3.18 -7.26 -2.04
N LEU A 74 3.30 -6.62 -0.89
CA LEU A 74 2.83 -7.15 0.39
C LEU A 74 1.33 -7.46 0.38
N MET A 75 0.54 -6.63 -0.30
CA MET A 75 -0.91 -6.84 -0.43
C MET A 75 -1.24 -8.13 -1.20
N ASP A 76 -0.45 -8.47 -2.23
CA ASP A 76 -0.68 -9.67 -3.04
C ASP A 76 -0.37 -10.94 -2.23
N ILE A 77 0.72 -10.91 -1.46
CA ILE A 77 1.08 -12.00 -0.52
C ILE A 77 -0.01 -12.16 0.54
N THR A 78 -0.46 -11.04 1.12
CA THR A 78 -1.51 -11.02 2.13
C THR A 78 -2.82 -11.60 1.59
N GLN A 79 -3.22 -11.19 0.39
CA GLN A 79 -4.43 -11.71 -0.26
C GLN A 79 -4.33 -13.21 -0.52
N GLY A 80 -3.18 -13.69 -1.00
CA GLY A 80 -2.95 -15.12 -1.21
C GLY A 80 -3.07 -15.93 0.08
N LEU A 81 -2.44 -15.45 1.16
CA LEU A 81 -2.52 -16.08 2.48
C LEU A 81 -3.95 -16.10 3.03
N LEU A 82 -4.63 -14.97 2.96
CA LEU A 82 -5.98 -14.84 3.50
C LEU A 82 -7.01 -15.65 2.72
N PHE A 83 -6.86 -15.70 1.39
CA PHE A 83 -7.71 -16.52 0.53
C PHE A 83 -7.51 -18.00 0.81
N LYS A 84 -6.25 -18.45 1.01
CA LYS A 84 -5.95 -19.82 1.42
C LYS A 84 -6.68 -20.19 2.71
N GLY A 85 -6.56 -19.37 3.76
CA GLY A 85 -7.25 -19.67 5.02
C GLY A 85 -8.77 -19.63 4.92
N PHE A 86 -9.34 -18.78 4.06
CA PHE A 86 -10.77 -18.84 3.73
C PHE A 86 -11.15 -20.19 3.08
N THR A 87 -10.39 -20.66 2.09
CA THR A 87 -10.65 -21.96 1.45
C THR A 87 -10.45 -23.15 2.39
N GLU A 88 -9.66 -22.99 3.45
CA GLU A 88 -9.49 -24.00 4.49
C GLU A 88 -10.57 -23.91 5.59
N GLY A 89 -11.46 -22.91 5.53
CA GLY A 89 -12.51 -22.69 6.54
C GLY A 89 -12.01 -22.08 7.85
N LYS A 90 -10.86 -21.39 7.83
CA LYS A 90 -10.29 -20.74 9.03
C LYS A 90 -11.10 -19.53 9.48
N TRP A 91 -11.58 -18.72 8.54
CA TRP A 91 -12.35 -17.49 8.79
C TRP A 91 -13.38 -17.25 7.69
N ASN A 92 -14.34 -16.37 7.97
CA ASN A 92 -15.32 -15.88 6.99
C ASN A 92 -14.74 -14.72 6.15
N PRO A 93 -15.34 -14.38 4.98
CA PRO A 93 -14.84 -13.29 4.13
C PRO A 93 -14.86 -11.92 4.81
N ASP A 94 -15.76 -11.69 5.76
CA ASP A 94 -15.79 -10.42 6.50
C ASP A 94 -14.57 -10.29 7.43
N LEU A 95 -14.20 -11.37 8.13
CA LEU A 95 -13.00 -11.38 8.96
C LEU A 95 -11.73 -11.33 8.10
N MET A 96 -11.73 -11.95 6.92
CA MET A 96 -10.66 -11.79 5.93
C MET A 96 -10.44 -10.30 5.57
N MET A 97 -11.50 -9.53 5.33
CA MET A 97 -11.36 -8.10 5.05
C MET A 97 -10.77 -7.33 6.22
N LEU A 98 -11.16 -7.68 7.45
CA LEU A 98 -10.59 -7.07 8.66
C LEU A 98 -9.12 -7.46 8.90
N LEU A 99 -8.72 -8.66 8.49
CA LEU A 99 -7.36 -9.17 8.62
C LEU A 99 -6.39 -8.64 7.56
N ALA A 100 -6.89 -8.14 6.42
CA ALA A 100 -6.05 -7.71 5.30
C ALA A 100 -5.01 -6.65 5.72
N GLU A 101 -5.45 -5.60 6.40
CA GLU A 101 -4.56 -4.54 6.88
C GLU A 101 -3.56 -5.01 7.96
N PRO A 102 -3.99 -5.64 9.08
CA PRO A 102 -3.05 -6.04 10.12
C PRO A 102 -2.02 -7.08 9.65
N VAL A 103 -2.40 -8.00 8.75
CA VAL A 103 -1.46 -8.98 8.20
C VAL A 103 -0.43 -8.31 7.29
N CYS A 104 -0.84 -7.34 6.48
CA CYS A 104 0.08 -6.55 5.67
C CYS A 104 1.11 -5.82 6.54
N TYR A 105 0.69 -5.21 7.65
CA TYR A 105 1.59 -4.56 8.59
C TYR A 105 2.57 -5.53 9.29
N ILE A 106 2.13 -6.75 9.60
CA ILE A 106 3.03 -7.79 10.14
C ILE A 106 4.12 -8.12 9.12
N LEU A 107 3.75 -8.30 7.84
CA LEU A 107 4.71 -8.57 6.77
C LEU A 107 5.68 -7.40 6.55
N LEU A 108 5.17 -6.16 6.60
CA LEU A 108 6.00 -4.95 6.55
C LEU A 108 7.02 -4.94 7.69
N ALA A 109 6.60 -5.25 8.92
CA ALA A 109 7.50 -5.33 10.07
C ALA A 109 8.59 -6.41 9.90
N PHE A 110 8.28 -7.52 9.23
CA PHE A 110 9.28 -8.54 8.91
C PHE A 110 10.27 -8.06 7.84
N ALA A 111 9.78 -7.37 6.80
CA ALA A 111 10.61 -6.77 5.77
C ALA A 111 11.56 -5.70 6.34
N GLU A 112 11.05 -4.78 7.16
CA GLU A 112 11.84 -3.75 7.85
C GLU A 112 12.90 -4.37 8.76
N ARG A 113 12.55 -5.43 9.50
CA ARG A 113 13.51 -6.13 10.38
C ARG A 113 14.62 -6.83 9.60
N ALA A 114 14.36 -7.23 8.36
CA ALA A 114 15.33 -7.85 7.46
C ALA A 114 16.05 -6.82 6.56
N ASP A 115 15.79 -5.53 6.72
CA ASP A 115 16.34 -4.43 5.91
C ASP A 115 16.04 -4.56 4.40
N ILE A 116 14.82 -5.03 4.09
CA ILE A 116 14.32 -5.18 2.71
C ILE A 116 13.36 -4.05 2.40
N ASP A 117 13.60 -3.37 1.29
CA ASP A 117 12.68 -2.37 0.74
C ASP A 117 11.46 -3.08 0.11
N ALA A 118 10.34 -3.05 0.82
CA ALA A 118 9.13 -3.76 0.45
C ALA A 118 8.15 -2.86 -0.32
N VAL A 119 7.61 -3.38 -1.42
CA VAL A 119 6.52 -2.74 -2.16
C VAL A 119 5.20 -3.09 -1.47
N ILE A 120 4.40 -2.10 -1.09
CA ILE A 120 3.14 -2.29 -0.37
C ILE A 120 2.06 -2.82 -1.32
N TYR A 121 1.88 -2.17 -2.47
CA TYR A 121 0.83 -2.52 -3.43
C TYR A 121 1.28 -2.37 -4.89
N SER A 122 0.61 -3.11 -5.78
CA SER A 122 0.81 -2.99 -7.22
C SER A 122 0.45 -1.58 -7.71
N GLY A 123 1.43 -0.84 -8.22
CA GLY A 123 1.24 0.54 -8.72
C GLY A 123 1.94 1.61 -7.86
N GLU A 124 2.46 1.27 -6.68
CA GLU A 124 3.16 2.21 -5.80
C GLU A 124 4.30 2.96 -6.50
N LYS A 125 5.10 2.25 -7.32
CA LYS A 125 6.19 2.88 -8.09
C LYS A 125 5.70 3.86 -9.15
N GLU A 126 4.56 3.60 -9.77
CA GLU A 126 3.96 4.52 -10.75
C GLU A 126 3.45 5.78 -10.04
N ASP A 127 2.83 5.62 -8.87
CA ASP A 127 2.37 6.72 -8.02
C ASP A 127 3.54 7.60 -7.54
N GLU A 128 4.65 7.00 -7.10
CA GLU A 128 5.87 7.72 -6.72
C GLU A 128 6.48 8.53 -7.88
N GLU A 129 6.50 7.95 -9.09
CA GLU A 129 6.99 8.63 -10.29
C GLU A 129 6.09 9.82 -10.68
N ASP A 130 4.77 9.65 -10.61
CA ASP A 130 3.79 10.70 -10.86
C ASP A 130 3.89 11.84 -9.83
N GLU A 131 4.06 11.51 -8.55
CA GLU A 131 4.30 12.49 -7.48
C GLU A 131 5.60 13.28 -7.71
N ALA A 132 6.68 12.59 -8.07
CA ALA A 132 7.96 13.23 -8.38
C ALA A 132 7.86 14.14 -9.62
N ALA A 133 7.09 13.75 -10.64
CA ALA A 133 6.84 14.57 -11.83
C ALA A 133 6.02 15.83 -11.50
N ILE A 134 4.99 15.71 -10.65
CA ILE A 134 4.20 16.85 -10.15
C ILE A 134 5.05 17.79 -9.30
N PHE A 135 5.95 17.25 -8.46
CA PHE A 135 6.85 18.05 -7.64
C PHE A 135 7.89 18.80 -8.49
N ASN A 136 8.52 18.13 -9.47
CA ASN A 136 9.46 18.74 -10.41
C ASN A 136 8.81 19.78 -11.33
N THR A 137 7.53 19.63 -11.67
CA THR A 137 6.78 20.64 -12.42
C THR A 137 6.36 21.83 -11.55
N LYS A 138 6.04 21.64 -10.27
CA LYS A 138 5.81 22.76 -9.31
C LYS A 138 7.09 23.56 -9.03
N LEU A 139 8.26 22.92 -8.97
CA LEU A 139 9.56 23.60 -8.87
C LEU A 139 9.92 24.42 -10.12
N ASN A 140 9.34 24.10 -11.28
CA ASN A 140 9.38 24.97 -12.47
C ASN A 140 8.55 26.28 -12.33
N MET A 141 8.11 26.64 -11.12
CA MET A 141 7.89 28.05 -10.71
C MET A 141 9.10 28.95 -10.98
N GLU A 142 10.29 28.40 -11.18
CA GLU A 142 11.45 29.13 -11.72
C GLU A 142 11.19 29.70 -13.13
N LYS A 143 10.33 29.06 -13.93
CA LYS A 143 9.84 29.63 -15.20
C LYS A 143 8.80 30.74 -14.96
N LEU A 144 8.07 30.73 -13.84
CA LEU A 144 7.29 31.90 -13.40
C LEU A 144 8.19 33.07 -12.98
N ASN A 145 9.39 32.82 -12.44
CA ASN A 145 10.38 33.88 -12.26
C ASN A 145 10.91 34.44 -13.60
N ARG A 146 10.83 33.67 -14.70
CA ARG A 146 11.06 34.21 -16.06
C ARG A 146 9.90 35.11 -16.51
N PHE A 147 8.67 34.86 -16.06
CA PHE A 147 7.54 35.79 -16.17
C PHE A 147 7.71 37.06 -15.30
N LYS A 148 8.40 36.99 -14.16
CA LYS A 148 8.80 38.21 -13.41
C LYS A 148 9.82 39.07 -14.18
N LYS A 149 10.69 38.46 -15.00
CA LYS A 149 11.66 39.19 -15.83
C LYS A 149 11.05 39.95 -17.02
N THR A 150 9.82 39.64 -17.43
CA THR A 150 9.10 40.39 -18.48
C THR A 150 8.26 41.55 -17.94
N SER A 151 8.06 41.65 -16.62
CA SER A 151 7.51 42.86 -15.97
C SER A 151 8.62 43.86 -15.61
N LYS A 152 9.37 44.35 -16.61
CA LYS A 152 9.97 45.67 -16.48
C LYS A 152 8.84 46.68 -16.68
N VAL A 153 8.21 47.08 -15.58
CA VAL A 153 7.32 48.23 -15.56
C VAL A 153 8.13 49.43 -16.11
N PRO A 154 7.66 50.12 -17.16
CA PRO A 154 8.39 51.25 -17.74
C PRO A 154 8.56 52.36 -16.70
N ALA A 155 9.76 52.94 -16.64
CA ALA A 155 10.12 53.97 -15.69
C ALA A 155 9.15 55.16 -15.78
N GLY A 156 8.46 55.46 -14.68
CA GLY A 156 7.47 56.53 -14.57
C GLY A 156 6.01 56.09 -14.32
N ALA A 157 5.71 54.79 -14.26
CA ALA A 157 4.36 54.29 -14.00
C ALA A 157 4.01 54.15 -12.50
N LEU A 158 4.96 54.38 -11.58
CA LEU A 158 4.73 54.28 -10.14
C LEU A 158 5.08 55.62 -9.44
N PRO A 159 4.28 56.05 -8.44
CA PRO A 159 4.63 57.19 -7.60
C PRO A 159 5.93 56.93 -6.83
N LYS A 160 6.78 57.96 -6.68
CA LYS A 160 8.09 57.89 -5.99
C LYS A 160 8.04 57.31 -4.56
N GLU A 161 6.89 57.39 -3.91
CA GLU A 161 6.65 56.81 -2.58
C GLU A 161 6.73 55.27 -2.58
N ILE A 162 6.19 54.63 -3.61
CA ILE A 162 6.08 53.16 -3.72
C ILE A 162 7.43 52.55 -4.12
N GLU A 163 8.23 53.26 -4.92
CA GLU A 163 9.59 52.85 -5.28
C GLU A 163 10.52 52.79 -4.06
N LYS A 164 10.43 53.79 -3.17
CA LYS A 164 11.19 53.79 -1.90
C LYS A 164 10.75 52.73 -0.91
N GLN A 165 9.48 52.35 -0.94
CA GLN A 165 8.96 51.26 -0.10
C GLN A 165 9.40 49.89 -0.64
N LEU A 166 9.53 49.74 -1.96
CA LEU A 166 10.08 48.54 -2.59
C LEU A 166 11.59 48.36 -2.35
N GLU A 167 12.37 49.44 -2.32
CA GLU A 167 13.81 49.40 -1.97
C GLU A 167 14.07 49.06 -0.48
N ASN A 168 13.14 49.41 0.41
CA ASN A 168 13.26 49.15 1.85
C ASN A 168 12.64 47.83 2.31
N LEU A 169 12.07 47.02 1.42
CA LEU A 169 11.60 45.69 1.79
C LEU A 169 12.81 44.75 1.87
N PRO A 170 13.14 44.21 3.05
CA PRO A 170 14.14 43.16 3.14
C PRO A 170 13.64 41.96 2.31
N ALA A 171 14.51 41.44 1.44
CA ALA A 171 14.21 40.21 0.72
C ALA A 171 13.82 39.12 1.74
N PRO A 172 12.76 38.32 1.50
CA PRO A 172 12.47 37.20 2.37
C PRO A 172 13.60 36.17 2.21
N ASN A 173 14.59 36.23 3.10
CA ASN A 173 15.60 35.20 3.24
C ASN A 173 14.92 33.99 3.87
N LEU A 174 14.52 33.04 3.04
CA LEU A 174 14.02 31.72 3.43
C LEU A 174 15.11 30.84 4.11
N LEU A 175 16.27 31.42 4.42
CA LEU A 175 17.48 30.73 4.90
C LEU A 175 17.97 31.20 6.27
N ASP A 176 17.32 32.17 6.91
CA ASP A 176 17.67 32.54 8.28
C ASP A 176 17.15 31.47 9.24
N LYS A 177 18.08 30.82 9.96
CA LYS A 177 17.80 29.78 10.95
C LYS A 177 16.75 30.32 11.94
N PRO A 178 15.64 29.60 12.20
CA PRO A 178 14.70 30.04 13.23
C PRO A 178 15.45 30.18 14.56
N GLU A 179 15.30 31.32 15.21
CA GLU A 179 15.84 31.55 16.56
C GLU A 179 15.32 30.44 17.46
N GLU A 180 16.23 29.61 17.99
CA GLU A 180 15.90 28.60 18.98
C GLU A 180 15.27 29.31 20.19
N PRO A 181 14.11 28.87 20.70
CA PRO A 181 13.56 29.46 21.91
C PRO A 181 14.57 29.26 23.03
N GLU A 182 14.88 30.34 23.75
CA GLU A 182 15.74 30.31 24.93
C GLU A 182 15.32 29.15 25.82
N ARG A 183 16.27 28.25 26.09
CA ARG A 183 16.10 27.14 27.01
C ARG A 183 15.72 27.75 28.37
N ILE A 184 14.44 27.65 28.72
CA ILE A 184 13.97 27.96 30.07
C ILE A 184 14.60 26.89 30.95
N ASP A 185 15.72 27.22 31.57
CA ASP A 185 16.34 26.39 32.61
C ASP A 185 15.45 26.46 33.86
N ASP A 186 14.33 25.75 33.85
CA ASP A 186 13.57 25.40 35.06
C ASP A 186 14.36 24.33 35.84
N SER A 187 15.55 24.71 36.30
CA SER A 187 16.34 23.92 37.23
C SER A 187 15.85 24.18 38.64
N LEU A 188 15.18 23.19 39.23
CA LEU A 188 14.70 23.19 40.62
C LEU A 188 15.82 23.20 41.68
N LEU A 189 17.09 23.33 41.29
CA LEU A 189 18.25 23.35 42.18
C LEU A 189 18.70 24.75 42.62
N GLY A 190 18.05 25.81 42.15
CA GLY A 190 18.34 27.19 42.56
C GLY A 190 17.51 27.72 43.72
N ARG A 191 16.66 26.89 44.34
CA ARG A 191 15.71 27.32 45.38
C ARG A 191 15.85 26.49 46.65
N ILE A 192 17.04 26.52 47.27
CA ILE A 192 17.33 26.26 48.70
C ILE A 192 18.41 27.23 49.13
#